data_AF-A0A498HWN1-F1
#
_entry.id   AF-A0A498HWN1-F1
#
_cell.length_a   1.000
_cell.length_b   1.000
_cell.length_c   1.000
_cell.angle_alpha   90.00
_cell.angle_beta   90.00
_cell.angle_gamma   90.00
#
_symmetry.space_group_name_H-M   'P 1'
#
loop_
_entity.id
_entity.type
_entity.pdbx_description
1 polymer ?
#
loop_
_entity_poly.entity_id
_entity_poly.type
_entity_poly.pdbx_seq_one_letter_code
_entity_poly.pdbx_strand_id
1 'polypeptide(L)'
;MASSTFSGDETAPFFGFLGAAAALVFSCMGAAYGTAKSGVGVASMGVMRPELVMKSIVPVVMAGVLGIYGLIIAVIISTGINPKAKSYYLFDGYAHLSSGLACGLAGLSAGMAIGIVGDAGVRANAQQPKLFVGMILILIFAEALALYGLIVAFIMLVRSVINELLPYEVRHYIYKALRRLVGARPTSNLTLLIHEKTSGTPNQVHEAAEL
;
A
#
# COMPACT_ATOMS: atom_id res chain seq x y z
N MET A 1 -26.22 19.29 -30.34
CA MET A 1 -24.99 19.27 -29.52
C MET A 1 -25.31 18.39 -28.33
N ALA A 2 -24.98 17.10 -28.41
CA ALA A 2 -25.32 16.14 -27.36
C ALA A 2 -24.47 16.49 -26.13
N SER A 3 -25.10 16.94 -25.06
CA SER A 3 -24.47 17.01 -23.74
C SER A 3 -23.98 15.61 -23.42
N SER A 4 -22.67 15.40 -23.42
CA SER A 4 -22.07 14.21 -22.83
C SER A 4 -22.27 14.31 -21.33
N THR A 5 -23.47 13.95 -20.86
CA THR A 5 -23.85 14.00 -19.46
C THR A 5 -22.95 13.01 -18.73
N PHE A 6 -21.90 13.52 -18.10
CA PHE A 6 -21.11 12.76 -17.15
C PHE A 6 -22.08 12.35 -16.04
N SER A 7 -22.30 11.05 -15.85
CA SER A 7 -23.24 10.55 -14.86
C SER A 7 -22.65 10.67 -13.45
N GLY A 8 -22.09 11.79 -13.03
CA GLY A 8 -21.43 11.98 -11.73
C GLY A 8 -21.19 13.45 -11.43
N ASP A 9 -20.48 13.73 -10.34
CA ASP A 9 -20.08 15.11 -10.03
C ASP A 9 -18.92 15.52 -10.97
N GLU A 10 -19.10 16.57 -11.78
CA GLU A 10 -18.11 17.03 -12.77
C GLU A 10 -16.75 17.34 -12.12
N THR A 11 -16.74 17.68 -10.83
CA THR A 11 -15.53 18.03 -10.08
C THR A 11 -14.77 16.81 -9.53
N ALA A 12 -15.40 15.65 -9.45
CA ALA A 12 -14.79 14.48 -8.80
C ALA A 12 -13.55 13.94 -9.55
N PRO A 13 -13.51 13.82 -10.90
CA PRO A 13 -12.33 13.34 -11.63
C PRO A 13 -11.09 14.21 -11.44
N PHE A 14 -11.24 15.51 -11.17
CA PHE A 14 -10.13 16.41 -10.90
C PHE A 14 -9.28 15.92 -9.71
N PHE A 15 -9.93 15.50 -8.62
CA PHE A 15 -9.23 14.97 -7.45
C PHE A 15 -8.56 13.62 -7.71
N GLY A 16 -9.17 12.77 -8.56
CA GLY A 16 -8.56 11.51 -9.00
C GLY A 16 -7.27 11.71 -9.78
N PHE A 17 -7.28 12.57 -10.81
CA PHE A 17 -6.07 12.88 -11.59
C PHE A 17 -5.01 13.63 -10.76
N LEU A 18 -5.43 14.49 -9.83
CA LEU A 18 -4.51 15.13 -8.88
C LEU A 18 -3.83 14.08 -7.99
N GLY A 19 -4.55 13.06 -7.54
CA GLY A 19 -4.00 11.91 -6.82
C GLY A 19 -2.96 11.14 -7.62
N ALA A 20 -3.27 10.82 -8.88
CA ALA A 20 -2.32 10.15 -9.78
C ALA A 20 -1.05 10.97 -10.02
N ALA A 21 -1.20 12.29 -10.24
CA ALA A 21 -0.08 13.20 -10.38
C ALA A 21 0.77 13.28 -9.11
N ALA A 22 0.13 13.43 -7.94
CA ALA A 22 0.81 13.49 -6.65
C ALA A 22 1.60 12.21 -6.35
N ALA A 23 1.02 11.03 -6.64
CA ALA A 23 1.69 9.75 -6.48
C ALA A 23 3.00 9.69 -7.27
N LEU A 24 2.95 10.03 -8.56
CA LEU A 24 4.11 9.97 -9.44
C LEU A 24 5.18 11.03 -9.07
N VAL A 25 4.77 12.30 -8.90
CA VAL A 25 5.69 13.41 -8.69
C VAL A 25 6.48 13.24 -7.40
N PHE A 26 5.81 12.94 -6.28
CA PHE A 26 6.51 12.81 -4.99
C PHE A 26 7.38 11.55 -4.93
N SER A 27 6.92 10.42 -5.48
CA SER A 27 7.74 9.20 -5.58
C SER A 27 8.98 9.41 -6.46
N CYS A 28 8.83 10.06 -7.63
CA CYS A 28 9.96 10.38 -8.50
C CYS A 28 10.93 11.37 -7.85
N MET A 29 10.43 12.34 -7.08
CA MET A 29 11.27 13.27 -6.33
C MET A 29 12.10 12.54 -5.26
N GLY A 30 11.49 11.60 -4.53
CA GLY A 30 12.20 10.73 -3.58
C GLY A 30 13.27 9.88 -4.25
N ALA A 31 12.92 9.23 -5.37
CA ALA A 31 13.84 8.42 -6.15
C ALA A 31 15.02 9.24 -6.71
N ALA A 32 14.74 10.44 -7.23
CA ALA A 32 15.74 11.36 -7.76
C ALA A 32 16.70 11.83 -6.67
N TYR A 33 16.20 12.24 -5.50
CA TYR A 33 17.04 12.65 -4.38
C TYR A 33 17.89 11.49 -3.85
N GLY A 34 17.28 10.32 -3.64
CA GLY A 34 17.99 9.12 -3.18
C GLY A 34 19.11 8.70 -4.12
N THR A 35 18.84 8.75 -5.43
CA THR A 35 19.80 8.47 -6.50
C THR A 35 20.91 9.51 -6.54
N ALA A 36 20.58 10.81 -6.47
CA ALA A 36 21.56 11.88 -6.55
C ALA A 36 22.55 11.84 -5.37
N LYS A 37 22.06 11.73 -4.13
CA LYS A 37 22.93 11.71 -2.95
C LYS A 37 23.77 10.44 -2.88
N SER A 38 23.17 9.27 -3.10
CA SER A 38 23.91 8.00 -3.12
C SER A 38 24.92 7.95 -4.28
N GLY A 39 24.56 8.48 -5.45
CA GLY A 39 25.43 8.53 -6.63
C GLY A 39 26.69 9.38 -6.42
N VAL A 40 26.57 10.54 -5.76
CA VAL A 40 27.74 11.35 -5.37
C VAL A 40 28.66 10.58 -4.41
N GLY A 41 28.09 9.85 -3.45
CA GLY A 41 28.84 8.95 -2.57
C GLY A 41 29.60 7.87 -3.35
N VAL A 42 28.93 7.17 -4.25
CA VAL A 42 29.52 6.12 -5.09
C VAL A 42 30.62 6.67 -5.98
N ALA A 43 30.42 7.83 -6.62
CA ALA A 43 31.43 8.46 -7.47
C ALA A 43 32.67 8.85 -6.67
N SER A 44 32.49 9.44 -5.48
CA SER A 44 33.61 9.83 -4.61
C SER A 44 34.41 8.64 -4.09
N MET A 45 33.74 7.54 -3.78
CA MET A 45 34.39 6.29 -3.37
C MET A 45 35.08 5.61 -4.56
N GLY A 46 34.46 5.65 -5.75
CA GLY A 46 34.97 4.99 -6.96
C GLY A 46 36.31 5.53 -7.45
N VAL A 47 36.63 6.80 -7.17
CA VAL A 47 37.96 7.36 -7.44
C VAL A 47 39.04 6.71 -6.56
N MET A 48 38.71 6.36 -5.32
CA MET A 48 39.67 5.80 -4.35
C MET A 48 39.73 4.27 -4.41
N ARG A 49 38.60 3.59 -4.61
CA ARG A 49 38.47 2.12 -4.62
C ARG A 49 37.50 1.65 -5.71
N PRO A 50 37.91 1.60 -7.00
CA PRO A 50 37.03 1.26 -8.12
C PRO A 50 36.43 -0.15 -8.01
N GLU A 51 37.15 -1.11 -7.41
CA GLU A 51 36.70 -2.49 -7.19
C GLU A 51 35.39 -2.59 -6.36
N LEU A 52 35.09 -1.57 -5.53
CA LEU A 52 33.91 -1.56 -4.66
C LEU A 52 32.71 -0.85 -5.26
N VAL A 53 32.82 -0.26 -6.46
CA VAL A 53 31.75 0.51 -7.13
C VAL A 53 30.52 -0.36 -7.38
N MET A 54 30.70 -1.56 -7.92
CA MET A 54 29.58 -2.47 -8.22
C MET A 54 28.80 -2.88 -6.97
N LYS A 55 29.49 -3.07 -5.83
CA LYS A 55 28.82 -3.37 -4.56
C LYS A 55 28.09 -2.17 -3.98
N SER A 56 28.61 -0.97 -4.23
CA SER A 56 28.09 0.27 -3.65
C SER A 56 26.92 0.86 -4.44
N ILE A 57 26.50 0.24 -5.55
CA ILE A 57 25.36 0.69 -6.37
C ILE A 57 24.00 0.34 -5.75
N VAL A 58 23.96 -0.56 -4.76
CA VAL A 58 22.72 -1.05 -4.14
C VAL A 58 21.79 0.07 -3.63
N PRO A 59 22.26 1.12 -2.92
CA PRO A 59 21.39 2.20 -2.47
C PRO A 59 20.77 3.00 -3.63
N VAL A 60 21.48 3.11 -4.77
CA VAL A 60 20.98 3.78 -5.97
C VAL A 60 19.82 2.99 -6.58
N VAL A 61 19.98 1.67 -6.69
CA VAL A 61 18.92 0.79 -7.20
C VAL A 61 17.71 0.81 -6.26
N MET A 62 17.92 0.75 -4.94
CA MET A 62 16.85 0.83 -3.95
C MET A 62 16.07 2.15 -4.02
N ALA A 63 16.76 3.28 -4.26
CA ALA A 63 16.08 4.56 -4.49
C ALA A 63 15.24 4.53 -5.79
N GLY A 64 15.70 3.84 -6.83
CA GLY A 64 14.98 3.72 -8.10
C GLY A 64 13.62 3.01 -7.98
N VAL A 65 13.50 2.01 -7.10
CA VAL A 65 12.26 1.23 -6.92
C VAL A 65 11.11 2.11 -6.39
N LEU A 66 11.41 3.17 -5.62
CA LEU A 66 10.41 4.13 -5.12
C LEU A 66 9.57 4.76 -6.24
N GLY A 67 10.20 5.05 -7.39
CA GLY A 67 9.51 5.60 -8.56
C GLY A 67 8.52 4.61 -9.18
N ILE A 68 8.84 3.31 -9.12
CA ILE A 68 7.97 2.24 -9.63
C ILE A 68 6.70 2.15 -8.77
N TYR A 69 6.81 2.32 -7.44
CA TYR A 69 5.65 2.34 -6.56
C TYR A 69 4.66 3.46 -6.92
N GLY A 70 5.17 4.67 -7.14
CA GLY A 70 4.34 5.81 -7.56
C GLY A 70 3.71 5.59 -8.95
N LEU A 71 4.46 5.01 -9.89
CA LEU A 71 3.97 4.67 -11.23
C LEU A 71 2.83 3.65 -11.18
N ILE A 72 2.97 2.57 -10.40
CA ILE A 72 1.93 1.54 -10.25
C ILE A 72 0.62 2.18 -9.75
N ILE A 73 0.70 3.01 -8.71
CA ILE A 73 -0.47 3.69 -8.14
C ILE A 73 -1.11 4.67 -9.14
N ALA A 74 -0.30 5.46 -9.86
CA ALA A 74 -0.81 6.39 -10.88
C ALA A 74 -1.53 5.66 -12.03
N VAL A 75 -0.98 4.53 -12.49
CA VAL A 75 -1.61 3.70 -13.54
C VAL A 75 -2.93 3.12 -13.05
N ILE A 76 -2.98 2.58 -11.83
CA ILE A 76 -4.22 2.03 -11.26
C ILE A 76 -5.31 3.10 -11.16
N ILE A 77 -4.97 4.29 -10.64
CA ILE A 77 -5.91 5.42 -10.57
C ILE A 77 -6.41 5.79 -11.96
N SER A 78 -5.50 5.92 -12.94
CA SER A 78 -5.86 6.28 -14.32
C SER A 78 -6.78 5.25 -14.97
N THR A 79 -6.62 3.96 -14.67
CA THR A 79 -7.51 2.91 -15.19
C THR A 79 -8.88 2.88 -14.51
N GLY A 80 -8.99 3.39 -13.26
CA GLY A 80 -10.23 3.45 -12.51
C GLY A 80 -11.12 4.67 -12.82
N ILE A 81 -10.61 5.69 -13.52
CA ILE A 81 -11.37 6.88 -13.92
C ILE A 81 -11.94 6.65 -15.33
N ASN A 82 -13.18 6.18 -15.43
CA ASN A 82 -13.87 6.01 -16.72
C ASN A 82 -15.22 6.75 -16.78
N PRO A 83 -15.33 7.85 -17.56
CA PRO A 83 -16.54 8.68 -17.61
C PRO A 83 -17.73 8.02 -18.33
N LYS A 84 -17.51 6.97 -19.12
CA LYS A 84 -18.56 6.30 -19.89
C LYS A 84 -19.13 5.07 -19.19
N ALA A 85 -18.35 4.45 -18.30
CA ALA A 85 -18.69 3.17 -17.68
C ALA A 85 -19.35 3.35 -16.30
N LYS A 86 -19.02 4.40 -15.53
CA LYS A 86 -19.48 4.55 -14.16
C LYS A 86 -19.64 6.00 -13.72
N SER A 87 -20.65 6.23 -12.88
CA SER A 87 -20.80 7.42 -12.06
C SER A 87 -19.65 7.56 -11.06
N TYR A 88 -18.79 8.57 -11.26
CA TYR A 88 -17.69 8.87 -10.34
C TYR A 88 -18.18 9.87 -9.29
N TYR A 89 -18.11 9.48 -8.02
CA TYR A 89 -18.55 10.29 -6.89
C TYR A 89 -17.38 11.00 -6.22
N LEU A 90 -17.65 12.12 -5.54
CA LEU A 90 -16.66 12.87 -4.75
C LEU A 90 -15.89 11.99 -3.75
N PHE A 91 -16.55 11.01 -3.14
CA PHE A 91 -15.91 10.07 -2.21
C PHE A 91 -14.79 9.26 -2.87
N ASP A 92 -15.02 8.77 -4.09
CA ASP A 92 -14.01 8.01 -4.84
C ASP A 92 -12.87 8.93 -5.29
N GLY A 93 -13.18 10.17 -5.68
CA GLY A 93 -12.20 11.22 -5.99
C GLY A 93 -11.26 11.54 -4.82
N TYR A 94 -11.80 11.73 -3.61
CA TYR A 94 -10.99 11.94 -2.41
C TYR A 94 -10.21 10.70 -1.99
N ALA A 95 -10.77 9.50 -2.18
CA ALA A 95 -10.05 8.26 -1.92
C ALA A 95 -8.81 8.14 -2.84
N HIS A 96 -8.95 8.43 -4.14
CA HIS A 96 -7.83 8.42 -5.10
C HIS A 96 -6.80 9.52 -4.82
N LEU A 97 -7.24 10.70 -4.38
CA LEU A 97 -6.32 11.75 -3.93
C LEU A 97 -5.52 11.31 -2.70
N SER A 98 -6.19 10.76 -1.68
CA SER A 98 -5.55 10.32 -0.45
C SER A 98 -4.59 9.15 -0.66
N SER A 99 -4.93 8.21 -1.55
CA SER A 99 -4.06 7.07 -1.86
C SER A 99 -2.80 7.52 -2.59
N GLY A 100 -2.92 8.46 -3.53
CA GLY A 100 -1.78 9.04 -4.23
C GLY A 100 -0.85 9.82 -3.31
N LEU A 101 -1.40 10.64 -2.42
CA LEU A 101 -0.61 11.38 -1.43
C LEU A 101 0.07 10.47 -0.40
N ALA A 102 -0.63 9.44 0.10
CA ALA A 102 -0.07 8.49 1.08
C ALA A 102 1.15 7.75 0.51
N CYS A 103 1.05 7.22 -0.71
CA CYS A 103 2.17 6.55 -1.38
C CYS A 103 3.28 7.54 -1.75
N GLY A 104 2.92 8.68 -2.35
CA GLY A 104 3.89 9.66 -2.84
C GLY A 104 4.75 10.27 -1.73
N LEU A 105 4.14 10.75 -0.64
CA LEU A 105 4.85 11.37 0.48
C LEU A 105 5.66 10.35 1.29
N ALA A 106 5.14 9.13 1.47
CA ALA A 106 5.91 8.04 2.07
C ALA A 106 7.15 7.73 1.22
N GLY A 107 6.99 7.62 -0.10
CA GLY A 107 8.09 7.40 -1.04
C GLY A 107 9.13 8.53 -1.04
N LEU A 108 8.69 9.79 -0.93
CA LEU A 108 9.59 10.94 -0.79
C LEU A 108 10.45 10.83 0.48
N SER A 109 9.81 10.55 1.62
CA SER A 109 10.50 10.43 2.91
C SER A 109 11.50 9.25 2.94
N ALA A 110 11.11 8.11 2.37
CA ALA A 110 11.98 6.94 2.23
C ALA A 110 13.17 7.24 1.32
N GLY A 111 12.95 7.92 0.19
CA GLY A 111 14.01 8.34 -0.73
C GLY A 111 15.02 9.29 -0.10
N MET A 112 14.56 10.21 0.77
CA MET A 112 15.44 11.08 1.55
C MET A 112 16.31 10.29 2.53
N ALA A 113 15.72 9.35 3.27
CA ALA A 113 16.46 8.49 4.19
C ALA A 113 17.49 7.63 3.46
N ILE A 114 17.08 6.97 2.36
CA ILE A 114 17.95 6.13 1.52
C ILE A 114 19.12 6.95 0.95
N GLY A 115 18.88 8.17 0.48
CA GLY A 115 19.93 9.03 -0.07
C GLY A 115 20.99 9.43 0.94
N ILE A 116 20.59 9.81 2.15
CA ILE A 116 21.51 10.24 3.21
C ILE A 116 22.30 9.05 3.75
N VAL A 117 21.61 7.94 4.06
CA VAL A 117 22.24 6.70 4.52
C VAL A 117 23.14 6.11 3.43
N GLY A 118 22.73 6.19 2.17
CA GLY A 118 23.50 5.75 1.02
C GLY A 118 24.81 6.52 0.89
N ASP A 119 24.79 7.85 0.87
CA ASP A 119 25.99 8.70 0.75
C ASP A 119 26.98 8.47 1.91
N ALA A 120 26.51 8.42 3.16
CA ALA A 120 27.35 8.16 4.31
C ALA A 120 27.86 6.70 4.34
N GLY A 121 26.98 5.75 4.03
CA GLY A 121 27.26 4.31 4.07
C GLY A 121 28.30 3.89 3.03
N VAL A 122 28.20 4.37 1.79
CA VAL A 122 29.18 4.02 0.74
C VAL A 122 30.57 4.61 1.02
N ARG A 123 30.64 5.81 1.64
CA ARG A 123 31.90 6.41 2.07
C ARG A 123 32.54 5.67 3.25
N ALA A 124 31.73 5.27 4.23
CA ALA A 124 32.21 4.46 5.36
C ALA A 124 32.65 3.06 4.91
N ASN A 125 31.91 2.44 3.99
CA ASN A 125 32.25 1.15 3.40
C ASN A 125 33.59 1.21 2.65
N ALA A 126 33.94 2.36 2.08
CA ALA A 126 35.25 2.57 1.50
C ALA A 126 36.35 2.35 2.53
N GLN A 127 36.20 2.83 3.78
CA GLN A 127 37.19 2.69 4.83
C GLN A 127 37.21 1.29 5.45
N GLN A 128 36.03 0.71 5.72
CA GLN A 128 35.92 -0.61 6.34
C GLN A 128 34.81 -1.44 5.67
N PRO A 129 35.15 -2.50 4.90
CA PRO A 129 34.17 -3.26 4.12
C PRO A 129 33.21 -4.10 4.97
N LYS A 130 33.50 -4.30 6.26
CA LYS A 130 32.61 -5.00 7.20
C LYS A 130 31.33 -4.21 7.49
N LEU A 131 31.31 -2.88 7.26
CA LEU A 131 30.10 -2.06 7.42
C LEU A 131 29.07 -2.26 6.30
N PHE A 132 29.43 -2.93 5.20
CA PHE A 132 28.53 -3.14 4.07
C PHE A 132 27.18 -3.76 4.49
N VAL A 133 27.21 -4.82 5.30
CA VAL A 133 26.00 -5.53 5.75
C VAL A 133 25.15 -4.62 6.64
N GLY A 134 25.78 -3.83 7.52
CA GLY A 134 25.08 -2.87 8.37
C GLY A 134 24.37 -1.77 7.57
N MET A 135 25.03 -1.25 6.52
CA MET A 135 24.44 -0.28 5.61
C MET A 135 23.18 -0.85 4.93
N ILE A 136 23.25 -2.08 4.40
CA ILE A 136 22.11 -2.74 3.75
C ILE A 136 20.93 -2.92 4.73
N LEU A 137 21.20 -3.33 5.96
CA LEU A 137 20.15 -3.50 6.97
C LEU A 137 19.39 -2.18 7.22
N ILE A 138 20.10 -1.06 7.33
CA ILE A 138 19.48 0.25 7.53
C ILE A 138 18.64 0.64 6.31
N LEU A 139 19.13 0.38 5.10
CA LEU A 139 18.42 0.69 3.86
C LEU A 139 17.10 -0.10 3.72
N ILE A 140 17.07 -1.36 4.15
CA ILE A 140 15.84 -2.17 4.17
C ILE A 140 14.78 -1.56 5.09
N PHE A 141 15.17 -1.09 6.28
CA PHE A 141 14.23 -0.40 7.18
C PHE A 141 13.75 0.94 6.61
N ALA A 142 14.61 1.67 5.91
CA ALA A 142 14.22 2.90 5.23
C ALA A 142 13.23 2.63 4.08
N GLU A 143 13.42 1.55 3.33
CA GLU A 143 12.53 1.14 2.25
C GLU A 143 11.14 0.70 2.76
N ALA A 144 11.08 0.03 3.92
CA ALA A 144 9.83 -0.41 4.53
C ALA A 144 8.84 0.76 4.74
N LEU A 145 9.33 1.99 4.96
CA LEU A 145 8.49 3.19 5.06
C LEU A 145 7.68 3.45 3.79
N ALA A 146 8.29 3.27 2.61
CA ALA A 146 7.59 3.42 1.34
C ALA A 146 6.59 2.28 1.11
N LEU A 147 6.94 1.05 1.49
CA LEU A 147 6.04 -0.10 1.40
C LEU A 147 4.78 0.08 2.25
N TYR A 148 4.89 0.68 3.44
CA TYR A 148 3.70 1.00 4.25
C TYR A 148 2.75 1.96 3.54
N GLY A 149 3.29 3.03 2.93
CA GLY A 149 2.50 3.97 2.13
C GLY A 149 1.84 3.30 0.92
N LEU A 150 2.56 2.40 0.24
CA LEU A 150 2.06 1.64 -0.88
C LEU A 150 0.90 0.72 -0.48
N ILE A 151 1.01 -0.02 0.63
CA ILE A 151 -0.04 -0.91 1.12
C ILE A 151 -1.31 -0.14 1.45
N VAL A 152 -1.20 1.00 2.13
CA VAL A 152 -2.36 1.85 2.46
C VAL A 152 -3.02 2.38 1.19
N ALA A 153 -2.23 2.86 0.23
CA ALA A 153 -2.74 3.31 -1.06
C ALA A 153 -3.46 2.20 -1.81
N PHE A 154 -2.91 0.98 -1.81
CA PHE A 154 -3.54 -0.19 -2.39
C PHE A 154 -4.86 -0.54 -1.71
N ILE A 155 -4.95 -0.51 -0.37
CA ILE A 155 -6.20 -0.82 0.34
C ILE A 155 -7.29 0.21 -0.03
N MET A 156 -6.93 1.49 -0.14
CA MET A 156 -7.85 2.55 -0.55
C MET A 156 -8.33 2.37 -2.00
N LEU A 157 -7.42 2.03 -2.91
CA LEU A 157 -7.75 1.77 -4.32
C LEU A 157 -8.55 0.47 -4.49
N VAL A 158 -8.17 -0.59 -3.79
CA VAL A 158 -8.87 -1.88 -3.82
C VAL A 158 -10.26 -1.75 -3.22
N ARG A 159 -10.54 -0.84 -2.28
CA ARG A 159 -11.92 -0.55 -1.87
C ARG A 159 -12.74 0.09 -3.01
N SER A 160 -12.11 0.96 -3.80
CA SER A 160 -12.71 1.51 -5.02
C SER A 160 -12.95 0.40 -6.07
N VAL A 161 -11.98 -0.52 -6.24
CA VAL A 161 -11.99 -1.61 -7.24
C VAL A 161 -12.80 -2.85 -6.83
N ILE A 162 -12.92 -3.19 -5.54
CA ILE A 162 -13.81 -4.26 -5.04
C ILE A 162 -15.26 -3.87 -5.27
N ASN A 163 -15.58 -2.58 -5.16
CA ASN A 163 -16.86 -2.05 -5.61
C ASN A 163 -17.00 -2.03 -7.15
N GLU A 164 -15.92 -2.24 -7.93
CA GLU A 164 -15.96 -2.43 -9.39
C GLU A 164 -16.16 -3.89 -9.82
N LEU A 165 -15.58 -4.89 -9.13
CA LEU A 165 -15.53 -6.27 -9.64
C LEU A 165 -16.62 -7.20 -9.09
N LEU A 166 -17.28 -6.84 -7.98
CA LEU A 166 -18.26 -7.72 -7.34
C LEU A 166 -19.66 -7.08 -7.31
N PRO A 167 -20.66 -7.66 -8.02
CA PRO A 167 -22.05 -7.27 -7.83
C PRO A 167 -22.41 -7.43 -6.34
N TYR A 168 -23.25 -6.54 -5.83
CA TYR A 168 -23.63 -6.45 -4.41
C TYR A 168 -24.06 -7.81 -3.82
N GLU A 169 -24.63 -8.69 -4.65
CA GLU A 169 -25.01 -10.09 -4.33
C GLU A 169 -23.83 -10.98 -3.91
N VAL A 170 -22.68 -10.87 -4.60
CA VAL A 170 -21.53 -11.75 -4.38
C VAL A 170 -20.67 -11.24 -3.21
N ARG A 171 -20.74 -9.95 -2.90
CA ARG A 171 -20.07 -9.34 -1.74
C ARG A 171 -20.48 -10.04 -0.44
N HIS A 172 -21.77 -10.31 -0.23
CA HIS A 172 -22.22 -11.03 0.96
C HIS A 172 -21.67 -12.47 1.01
N TYR A 173 -21.63 -13.15 -0.14
CA TYR A 173 -21.09 -14.51 -0.26
C TYR A 173 -19.60 -14.58 0.05
N ILE A 174 -18.81 -13.64 -0.46
CA ILE A 174 -17.37 -13.59 -0.20
C ILE A 174 -17.08 -13.17 1.24
N TYR A 175 -17.79 -12.18 1.79
CA TYR A 175 -17.64 -11.86 3.22
C TYR A 175 -18.01 -13.05 4.11
N LYS A 176 -19.04 -13.83 3.75
CA LYS A 176 -19.45 -15.04 4.47
C LYS A 176 -18.45 -16.17 4.30
N ALA A 177 -17.87 -16.34 3.10
CA ALA A 177 -16.84 -17.34 2.80
C ALA A 177 -15.50 -17.00 3.48
N LEU A 178 -15.06 -15.74 3.39
CA LEU A 178 -13.85 -15.23 4.03
C LEU A 178 -13.99 -15.25 5.56
N ARG A 179 -15.17 -14.93 6.10
CA ARG A 179 -15.47 -15.10 7.54
C ARG A 179 -15.49 -16.57 7.98
N ARG A 180 -15.90 -17.50 7.11
CA ARG A 180 -15.79 -18.95 7.36
C ARG A 180 -14.36 -19.48 7.27
N LEU A 181 -13.49 -18.77 6.56
CA LEU A 181 -12.10 -19.19 6.31
C LEU A 181 -11.13 -18.59 7.35
N VAL A 182 -11.40 -17.36 7.81
CA VAL A 182 -10.62 -16.65 8.84
C VAL A 182 -11.20 -16.85 10.25
N GLY A 183 -12.51 -17.09 10.37
CA GLY A 183 -13.16 -17.47 11.63
C GLY A 183 -13.30 -18.99 11.73
N ALA A 184 -12.56 -19.59 12.66
CA ALA A 184 -12.58 -21.02 12.95
C ALA A 184 -14.01 -21.59 13.14
N ARG A 185 -14.26 -22.72 12.47
CA ARG A 185 -15.28 -23.79 12.65
C ARG A 185 -16.68 -23.39 13.16
N PRO A 186 -17.77 -23.69 12.41
CA PRO A 186 -19.06 -23.87 13.03
C PRO A 186 -19.03 -25.18 13.84
N THR A 187 -18.97 -25.09 15.16
CA THR A 187 -19.28 -26.22 16.06
C THR A 187 -20.78 -26.51 16.01
N SER A 188 -21.22 -27.23 14.99
CA SER A 188 -22.58 -27.77 14.89
C SER A 188 -22.84 -28.98 15.81
N ASN A 189 -21.81 -29.52 16.47
CA ASN A 189 -21.97 -30.63 17.43
C ASN A 189 -22.37 -30.18 18.85
N LEU A 190 -22.15 -28.93 19.25
CA LEU A 190 -22.48 -28.50 20.63
C LEU A 190 -23.99 -28.25 20.81
N THR A 191 -24.66 -27.69 19.79
CA THR A 191 -26.11 -27.44 19.84
C THR A 191 -26.92 -28.74 19.83
N LEU A 192 -26.42 -29.77 19.12
CA LEU A 192 -27.07 -31.08 19.04
C LEU A 192 -26.89 -31.88 20.35
N LEU A 193 -25.73 -31.79 20.99
CA LEU A 193 -25.46 -32.42 22.29
C LEU A 193 -26.21 -31.77 23.48
N ILE A 194 -26.60 -30.50 23.38
CA ILE A 194 -27.48 -29.88 24.38
C ILE A 194 -28.92 -30.35 24.15
N HIS A 195 -29.40 -30.38 22.91
CA HIS A 195 -30.77 -30.81 22.61
C HIS A 195 -31.04 -32.31 22.89
N GLU A 196 -30.02 -33.17 22.76
CA GLU A 196 -30.12 -34.61 23.09
C GLU A 196 -30.06 -34.88 24.60
N LYS A 197 -29.44 -33.98 25.38
CA LYS A 197 -29.34 -34.12 26.84
C LYS A 197 -30.43 -33.37 27.62
N THR A 198 -31.18 -32.48 26.96
CA THR A 198 -32.29 -31.70 27.56
C THR A 198 -33.69 -32.24 27.22
N SER A 199 -33.82 -33.36 26.51
CA SER A 199 -35.09 -34.05 26.25
C SER A 199 -35.57 -34.97 27.38
N GLY A 200 -35.00 -34.83 28.59
CA GLY A 200 -35.27 -35.71 29.73
C GLY A 200 -35.72 -35.06 31.04
N THR A 201 -35.70 -33.73 31.18
CA THR A 201 -36.17 -33.07 32.42
C THR A 201 -36.81 -31.70 32.13
N PRO A 202 -38.02 -31.40 32.66
CA PRO A 202 -38.69 -30.13 32.42
C PRO A 202 -38.01 -28.95 33.11
N ASN A 203 -38.05 -27.81 32.41
CA ASN A 203 -37.53 -26.49 32.75
C ASN A 203 -37.63 -26.09 34.23
N GLN A 204 -36.50 -26.11 34.94
CA GLN A 204 -36.34 -25.43 36.24
C GLN A 204 -35.60 -24.09 36.15
N VAL A 205 -35.16 -23.68 34.95
CA VAL A 205 -34.38 -22.44 34.76
C VAL A 205 -35.26 -21.25 34.39
N HIS A 206 -36.52 -21.47 34.00
CA HIS A 206 -37.45 -20.37 33.68
C HIS A 206 -38.13 -19.76 34.91
N GLU A 207 -38.11 -20.41 36.08
CA GLU A 207 -38.77 -19.91 37.30
C GLU A 207 -37.84 -19.11 38.22
N ALA A 208 -36.52 -19.11 37.97
CA ALA A 208 -35.53 -18.36 38.76
C ALA A 208 -35.19 -16.96 38.20
N ALA A 209 -35.94 -16.49 37.21
CA ALA A 209 -35.73 -15.17 36.57
C ALA A 209 -36.93 -14.21 36.76
N GLU A 210 -37.97 -14.60 37.51
CA GLU A 210 -39.10 -13.73 37.90
C GLU A 210 -39.26 -13.56 39.42
N LEU A 211 -38.15 -13.62 40.18
CA LEU A 211 -38.01 -13.05 41.52
C LEU A 211 -36.63 -12.37 41.63
#